data_AF-A0A6P8VB58-F1
#
_entry.id   AF-A0A6P8VB58-F1
#
_cell.length_a   1.000
_cell.length_b   1.000
_cell.length_c   1.000
_cell.angle_alpha   90.00
_cell.angle_beta   90.00
_cell.angle_gamma   90.00
#
_symmetry.space_group_name_H-M   'P 1'
#
loop_
_entity.id
_entity.type
_entity.pdbx_description
1 polymer ?
#
loop_
_entity_poly.entity_id
_entity_poly.type
_entity_poly.pdbx_seq_one_letter_code
_entity_poly.pdbx_strand_id
1 'polypeptide(L)'
;MSSAPSDPTLERHFKGHRDNVTSVDFSCNMKQIATGSMDSSVMIWNMKPQMRAYRFDGHKDAVTSVQFSPSGHLVASASRDKTVRLWVPSLKAESTAFKAHTATVRSINFSADGQNLVTASDDKTIKVWTVHRQKFLFSLNQHINWVRCAKFSPDDRLIVSSSDDKTIKLWDKNSRECIHSFYEHAGYANHVDFHPSGTCIAAACTDNSVKVWDIRSHKMLQHYQVHSGVVNSLSFHPAGNFLITASSDSTMKILDLVEGKLLYTLHGHQGPVTCVAFSRTGEYFSSGGSDEQVMVWKSNFDCAEGIDDFRLQHKAAPSLQAVGSSTAQPPLTPSEHRSQACDPSEHANGQDSHTKSGSRSQSRATRSQTFGPLSSSSSSTHQTQTPGLPPHSPQVQAQSQASDGGVPPGLANTLEHIIGQLDILTQTVSILEQRLTLTEDKLKECLENQMEIGLHLQRREEA
;
A
#
# COMPACT_ATOMS: atom_id res chain seq x y z
N MET A 1 -9.90 -19.56 32.53
CA MET A 1 -10.51 -20.02 31.27
C MET A 1 -10.17 -18.97 30.23
N SER A 2 -9.22 -19.25 29.34
CA SER A 2 -9.05 -18.44 28.13
C SER A 2 -10.25 -18.69 27.22
N SER A 3 -10.90 -17.62 26.76
CA SER A 3 -11.78 -17.72 25.60
C SER A 3 -10.95 -18.19 24.40
N ALA A 4 -11.48 -19.10 23.59
CA ALA A 4 -10.88 -19.37 22.29
C ALA A 4 -10.81 -18.05 21.49
N PRO A 5 -9.72 -17.78 20.74
CA PRO A 5 -9.62 -16.57 19.93
C PRO A 5 -10.70 -16.60 18.86
N SER A 6 -11.74 -15.77 19.02
CA SER A 6 -12.86 -15.65 18.08
C SER A 6 -12.34 -15.36 16.68
N ASP A 7 -12.90 -15.96 15.63
CA ASP A 7 -12.40 -15.75 14.26
C ASP A 7 -12.34 -14.26 13.84
N PRO A 8 -11.42 -13.88 12.93
CA PRO A 8 -11.29 -12.51 12.47
C PRO A 8 -12.59 -12.00 11.84
N THR A 9 -13.09 -10.87 12.34
CA THR A 9 -14.45 -10.39 12.09
C THR A 9 -14.47 -9.01 11.44
N LEU A 10 -15.37 -8.81 10.48
CA LEU A 10 -15.58 -7.51 9.85
C LEU A 10 -16.25 -6.55 10.85
N GLU A 11 -15.53 -5.55 11.36
CA GLU A 11 -16.15 -4.51 12.18
C GLU A 11 -16.80 -3.42 11.34
N ARG A 12 -16.16 -3.03 10.21
CA ARG A 12 -16.61 -1.87 9.41
C ARG A 12 -16.35 -2.03 7.93
N HIS A 13 -17.21 -1.41 7.14
CA HIS A 13 -16.94 -1.02 5.77
C HIS A 13 -17.06 0.50 5.65
N PHE A 14 -16.21 1.11 4.83
CA PHE A 14 -16.31 2.49 4.40
C PHE A 14 -16.48 2.54 2.88
N LYS A 15 -17.30 3.48 2.39
CA LYS A 15 -17.47 3.78 0.97
C LYS A 15 -17.46 5.30 0.76
N GLY A 16 -16.90 5.75 -0.36
CA GLY A 16 -16.82 7.18 -0.70
C GLY A 16 -15.78 7.55 -1.76
N HIS A 17 -14.81 6.67 -2.04
CA HIS A 17 -14.07 6.69 -3.30
C HIS A 17 -15.01 6.39 -4.47
N ARG A 18 -14.62 6.82 -5.68
CA ARG A 18 -15.40 6.73 -6.93
C ARG A 18 -14.78 5.81 -7.99
N ASP A 19 -13.77 5.06 -7.59
CA ASP A 19 -12.95 4.15 -8.39
C ASP A 19 -12.15 3.28 -7.41
N ASN A 20 -11.49 2.23 -7.90
CA ASN A 20 -10.74 1.23 -7.15
C ASN A 20 -9.86 1.86 -6.06
N VAL A 21 -9.93 1.32 -4.84
CA VAL A 21 -8.93 1.59 -3.80
C VAL A 21 -7.62 0.97 -4.26
N THR A 22 -6.48 1.62 -4.02
CA THR A 22 -5.16 1.15 -4.49
C THR A 22 -4.19 0.84 -3.36
N SER A 23 -4.36 1.49 -2.20
CA SER A 23 -3.49 1.35 -1.04
C SER A 23 -4.22 1.81 0.21
N VAL A 24 -3.93 1.17 1.34
CA VAL A 24 -4.46 1.48 2.67
C VAL A 24 -3.34 1.43 3.71
N ASP A 25 -3.39 2.30 4.73
CA ASP A 25 -2.48 2.27 5.89
C ASP A 25 -3.14 2.79 7.17
N PHE A 26 -2.67 2.32 8.33
CA PHE A 26 -3.14 2.72 9.66
C PHE A 26 -2.29 3.83 10.28
N SER A 27 -2.97 4.83 10.85
CA SER A 27 -2.33 5.78 11.76
C SER A 27 -1.78 5.06 13.00
N CYS A 28 -0.61 5.48 13.48
CA CYS A 28 0.04 4.88 14.65
C CYS A 28 -0.77 5.00 15.96
N ASN A 29 -1.82 5.83 15.98
CA ASN A 29 -2.71 6.02 17.13
C ASN A 29 -4.07 5.29 16.98
N MET A 30 -4.25 4.50 15.92
CA MET A 30 -5.44 3.70 15.61
C MET A 30 -6.77 4.46 15.48
N LYS A 31 -6.76 5.79 15.40
CA LYS A 31 -7.98 6.62 15.26
C LYS A 31 -8.32 6.92 13.80
N GLN A 32 -7.37 6.75 12.88
CA GLN A 32 -7.51 7.06 11.46
C GLN A 32 -6.91 5.98 10.55
N ILE A 33 -7.49 5.86 9.35
CA ILE A 33 -7.00 5.02 8.25
C ILE A 33 -6.87 5.92 7.02
N ALA A 34 -5.79 5.76 6.27
CA ALA A 34 -5.54 6.47 5.02
C ALA A 34 -5.75 5.54 3.84
N THR A 35 -6.41 6.02 2.78
CA THR A 35 -6.54 5.28 1.52
C THR A 35 -6.23 6.14 0.31
N GLY A 36 -5.56 5.54 -0.66
CA GLY A 36 -5.43 6.04 -2.03
C GLY A 36 -6.43 5.35 -2.96
N SER A 37 -6.88 6.05 -4.00
CA SER A 37 -7.73 5.50 -5.04
C SER A 37 -7.29 5.94 -6.43
N MET A 38 -7.72 5.16 -7.41
CA MET A 38 -7.74 5.52 -8.82
C MET A 38 -8.48 6.85 -9.10
N ASP A 39 -9.43 7.26 -8.24
CA ASP A 39 -10.19 8.51 -8.35
C ASP A 39 -9.38 9.80 -8.06
N SER A 40 -8.05 9.69 -8.02
CA SER A 40 -7.05 10.75 -7.78
C SER A 40 -7.14 11.44 -6.41
N SER A 41 -7.95 10.93 -5.47
CA SER A 41 -8.02 11.43 -4.10
C SER A 41 -7.31 10.53 -3.08
N VAL A 42 -6.87 11.17 -2.00
CA VAL A 42 -6.53 10.49 -0.75
C VAL A 42 -7.71 10.69 0.21
N MET A 43 -8.16 9.65 0.91
CA MET A 43 -9.14 9.79 1.98
C MET A 43 -8.55 9.39 3.33
N ILE A 44 -8.93 10.14 4.37
CA ILE A 44 -8.62 9.82 5.77
C ILE A 44 -9.94 9.51 6.48
N TRP A 45 -10.16 8.24 6.77
CA TRP A 45 -11.29 7.72 7.52
C TRP A 45 -11.05 7.84 9.02
N ASN A 46 -12.11 7.73 9.83
CA ASN A 46 -12.02 7.81 11.28
C ASN A 46 -12.64 6.58 11.95
N MET A 47 -11.96 6.04 12.96
CA MET A 47 -12.42 4.88 13.73
C MET A 47 -13.49 5.24 14.79
N LYS A 48 -13.98 6.47 14.85
CA LYS A 48 -15.20 6.85 15.59
C LYS A 48 -16.38 7.06 14.62
N PRO A 49 -17.50 6.32 14.73
CA PRO A 49 -18.61 6.37 13.76
C PRO A 49 -19.24 7.76 13.53
N GLN A 50 -19.15 8.65 14.51
CA GLN A 50 -19.69 10.01 14.44
C GLN A 50 -18.77 10.99 13.67
N MET A 51 -17.54 10.60 13.33
CA MET A 51 -16.56 11.49 12.67
C MET A 51 -16.52 11.23 11.17
N ARG A 52 -16.73 12.31 10.39
CA ARG A 52 -16.66 12.27 8.92
C ARG A 52 -15.25 11.92 8.44
N ALA A 53 -15.16 11.24 7.31
CA ALA A 53 -13.92 11.11 6.56
C ALA A 53 -13.56 12.45 5.89
N TYR A 54 -12.26 12.67 5.67
CA TYR A 54 -11.73 13.81 4.94
C TYR A 54 -11.25 13.36 3.55
N ARG A 55 -11.72 14.03 2.50
CA ARG A 55 -11.24 13.85 1.13
C ARG A 55 -10.20 14.91 0.81
N PHE A 56 -9.05 14.48 0.30
CA PHE A 56 -7.92 15.31 -0.08
C PHE A 56 -7.67 15.15 -1.59
N ASP A 57 -8.24 16.07 -2.35
CA ASP A 57 -8.04 16.18 -3.80
C ASP A 57 -6.80 17.04 -4.10
N GLY A 58 -6.05 16.69 -5.16
CA GLY A 58 -4.89 17.51 -5.59
C GLY A 58 -3.82 16.76 -6.39
N HIS A 59 -3.79 15.43 -6.34
CA HIS A 59 -3.12 14.67 -7.39
C HIS A 59 -3.88 14.85 -8.72
N LYS A 60 -3.17 14.77 -9.85
CA LYS A 60 -3.73 14.98 -11.20
C LYS A 60 -4.11 13.69 -11.93
N ASP A 61 -3.81 12.55 -11.31
CA ASP A 61 -3.98 11.19 -11.83
C ASP A 61 -3.99 10.24 -10.61
N ALA A 62 -4.37 8.98 -10.82
CA ALA A 62 -4.59 7.97 -9.80
C ALA A 62 -3.51 7.93 -8.71
N VAL A 63 -3.94 7.89 -7.45
CA VAL A 63 -3.07 7.60 -6.30
C VAL A 63 -2.78 6.10 -6.32
N THR A 64 -1.51 5.73 -6.18
CA THR A 64 -1.03 4.34 -6.28
C THR A 64 -0.64 3.75 -4.92
N SER A 65 -0.17 4.60 -4.01
CA SER A 65 0.29 4.20 -2.67
C SER A 65 0.11 5.35 -1.68
N VAL A 66 -0.27 5.02 -0.44
CA VAL A 66 -0.40 5.95 0.69
C VAL A 66 0.25 5.35 1.94
N GLN A 67 0.83 6.19 2.80
CA GLN A 67 1.30 5.77 4.13
C GLN A 67 1.27 6.93 5.14
N PHE A 68 1.00 6.65 6.41
CA PHE A 68 1.29 7.55 7.53
C PHE A 68 2.77 7.54 7.90
N SER A 69 3.28 8.71 8.31
CA SER A 69 4.57 8.78 9.01
C SER A 69 4.52 7.97 10.31
N PRO A 70 5.66 7.48 10.85
CA PRO A 70 5.69 6.80 12.14
C PRO A 70 5.08 7.62 13.29
N SER A 71 5.20 8.95 13.23
CA SER A 71 4.59 9.91 14.15
C SER A 71 3.08 10.15 13.94
N GLY A 72 2.49 9.68 12.84
CA GLY A 72 1.09 9.94 12.46
C GLY A 72 0.76 11.40 12.11
N HIS A 73 1.74 12.31 12.14
CA HIS A 73 1.55 13.74 11.85
C HIS A 73 1.54 14.09 10.37
N LEU A 74 2.01 13.18 9.50
CA LEU A 74 1.97 13.34 8.05
C LEU A 74 1.41 12.08 7.40
N VAL A 75 0.79 12.27 6.24
CA VAL A 75 0.45 11.20 5.29
C VAL A 75 1.20 11.50 4.00
N ALA A 76 1.89 10.52 3.45
CA ALA A 76 2.52 10.60 2.14
C ALA A 76 1.70 9.84 1.11
N SER A 77 1.58 10.35 -0.12
CA SER A 77 0.94 9.67 -1.24
C SER A 77 1.77 9.76 -2.52
N ALA A 78 1.76 8.67 -3.29
CA ALA A 78 2.37 8.52 -4.61
C ALA A 78 1.28 8.46 -5.69
N SER A 79 1.58 8.96 -6.89
CA SER A 79 0.62 9.00 -8.00
C SER A 79 1.27 8.78 -9.37
N ARG A 80 0.42 8.38 -10.32
CA ARG A 80 0.70 8.38 -11.78
C ARG A 80 1.05 9.77 -12.31
N ASP A 81 0.66 10.84 -11.63
CA ASP A 81 1.03 12.24 -11.95
C ASP A 81 2.53 12.56 -11.75
N LYS A 82 3.32 11.56 -11.33
CA LYS A 82 4.79 11.59 -11.18
C LYS A 82 5.27 12.40 -9.97
N THR A 83 4.34 12.85 -9.13
CA THR A 83 4.61 13.56 -7.89
C THR A 83 4.43 12.68 -6.67
N VAL A 84 5.03 13.13 -5.57
CA VAL A 84 4.67 12.71 -4.22
C VAL A 84 4.08 13.92 -3.51
N ARG A 85 3.03 13.69 -2.73
CA ARG A 85 2.42 14.68 -1.84
C ARG A 85 2.59 14.27 -0.40
N LEU A 86 2.89 15.24 0.45
CA LEU A 86 2.81 15.13 1.90
C LEU A 86 1.62 15.97 2.38
N TRP A 87 0.74 15.37 3.16
CA TRP A 87 -0.49 15.97 3.70
C TRP A 87 -0.42 16.01 5.22
N VAL A 88 -0.91 17.10 5.82
CA VAL A 88 -1.22 17.14 7.25
C VAL A 88 -2.64 16.59 7.43
N PRO A 89 -2.88 15.51 8.20
CA PRO A 89 -4.18 14.84 8.33
C PRO A 89 -5.17 15.66 9.18
N SER A 90 -5.56 16.82 8.68
CA SER A 90 -6.36 17.85 9.34
C SER A 90 -7.41 18.42 8.39
N LEU A 91 -8.43 19.08 8.94
CA LEU A 91 -9.56 19.66 8.19
C LEU A 91 -9.15 20.69 7.13
N LYS A 92 -7.93 21.25 7.21
CA LYS A 92 -7.45 22.31 6.31
C LYS A 92 -6.85 21.83 4.98
N ALA A 93 -6.61 20.53 4.79
CA ALA A 93 -5.98 19.97 3.59
C ALA A 93 -4.59 20.56 3.23
N GLU A 94 -3.86 21.08 4.23
CA GLU A 94 -2.49 21.60 4.05
C GLU A 94 -1.59 20.49 3.49
N SER A 95 -1.00 20.73 2.31
CA SER A 95 -0.14 19.75 1.63
C SER A 95 0.97 20.40 0.80
N THR A 96 2.07 19.67 0.65
CA THR A 96 3.22 20.04 -0.16
C THR A 96 3.51 18.94 -1.18
N ALA A 97 3.65 19.32 -2.46
CA ALA A 97 3.87 18.40 -3.57
C ALA A 97 5.28 18.60 -4.16
N PHE A 98 5.98 17.51 -4.44
CA PHE A 98 7.26 17.53 -5.15
C PHE A 98 7.30 16.49 -6.28
N LYS A 99 7.99 16.82 -7.37
CA LYS A 99 8.13 15.90 -8.52
C LYS A 99 9.24 14.89 -8.24
N ALA A 100 8.86 13.69 -7.85
CA ALA A 100 9.81 12.64 -7.49
C ALA A 100 10.43 11.94 -8.71
N HIS A 101 9.63 11.65 -9.74
CA HIS A 101 10.04 10.78 -10.85
C HIS A 101 9.71 11.33 -12.24
N THR A 102 10.25 10.71 -13.29
CA THR A 102 9.96 11.05 -14.70
C THR A 102 8.80 10.25 -15.28
N ALA A 103 8.35 9.20 -14.57
CA ALA A 103 7.15 8.41 -14.83
C ALA A 103 6.36 8.18 -13.51
N THR A 104 5.32 7.34 -13.54
CA THR A 104 4.48 6.95 -12.40
C THR A 104 5.30 6.70 -11.14
N VAL A 105 4.93 7.29 -9.99
CA VAL A 105 5.39 6.78 -8.69
C VAL A 105 4.42 5.67 -8.28
N ARG A 106 4.91 4.47 -7.95
CA ARG A 106 4.07 3.30 -7.61
C ARG A 106 3.94 3.07 -6.12
N SER A 107 5.06 3.06 -5.41
CA SER A 107 5.07 2.92 -3.95
C SER A 107 5.77 4.08 -3.29
N ILE A 108 5.37 4.34 -2.04
CA ILE A 108 6.05 5.22 -1.11
C ILE A 108 6.16 4.55 0.25
N ASN A 109 7.30 4.73 0.92
CA ASN A 109 7.46 4.23 2.29
C ASN A 109 8.36 5.16 3.12
N PHE A 110 7.90 5.46 4.34
CA PHE A 110 8.69 6.17 5.36
C PHE A 110 9.73 5.24 5.99
N SER A 111 10.89 5.80 6.32
CA SER A 111 11.84 5.22 7.27
C SER A 111 11.24 5.12 8.67
N ALA A 112 11.78 4.23 9.51
CA ALA A 112 11.35 4.07 10.90
C ALA A 112 11.57 5.35 11.74
N ASP A 113 12.64 6.11 11.44
CA ASP A 113 12.90 7.44 12.03
C ASP A 113 11.94 8.55 11.55
N GLY A 114 11.13 8.29 10.51
CA GLY A 114 10.21 9.25 9.89
C GLY A 114 10.88 10.44 9.20
N GLN A 115 12.22 10.48 9.10
CA GLN A 115 12.98 11.57 8.49
C GLN A 115 13.18 11.39 6.98
N ASN A 116 13.05 10.16 6.47
CA ASN A 116 13.31 9.79 5.09
C ASN A 116 12.09 9.12 4.43
N LEU A 117 12.07 9.17 3.10
CA LEU A 117 11.10 8.51 2.25
C LEU A 117 11.82 7.78 1.12
N VAL A 118 11.42 6.54 0.85
CA VAL A 118 11.80 5.79 -0.35
C VAL A 118 10.63 5.74 -1.32
N THR A 119 10.91 5.95 -2.61
CA THR A 119 9.90 6.00 -3.69
C THR A 119 10.32 5.11 -4.86
N ALA A 120 9.40 4.30 -5.39
CA ALA A 120 9.62 3.42 -6.53
C ALA A 120 8.81 3.86 -7.77
N SER A 121 9.30 3.58 -8.99
CA SER A 121 8.71 4.16 -10.20
C SER A 121 8.85 3.32 -11.48
N ASP A 122 7.94 3.60 -12.42
CA ASP A 122 8.06 3.27 -13.85
C ASP A 122 9.27 3.91 -14.55
N ASP A 123 9.96 4.89 -13.92
CA ASP A 123 11.25 5.40 -14.43
C ASP A 123 12.44 4.45 -14.15
N LYS A 124 12.16 3.24 -13.63
CA LYS A 124 13.11 2.15 -13.32
C LYS A 124 14.05 2.44 -12.15
N THR A 125 13.88 3.58 -11.48
CA THR A 125 14.71 3.98 -10.35
C THR A 125 13.95 3.89 -9.04
N ILE A 126 14.71 3.70 -7.96
CA ILE A 126 14.25 3.95 -6.59
C ILE A 126 14.94 5.22 -6.12
N LYS A 127 14.23 6.11 -5.41
CA LYS A 127 14.80 7.37 -4.91
C LYS A 127 14.57 7.53 -3.42
N VAL A 128 15.56 8.11 -2.74
CA VAL A 128 15.50 8.41 -1.32
C VAL A 128 15.50 9.93 -1.11
N TRP A 129 14.61 10.39 -0.23
CA TRP A 129 14.32 11.80 0.02
C TRP A 129 14.31 12.07 1.53
N THR A 130 14.72 13.27 1.95
CA THR A 130 14.43 13.77 3.30
C THR A 130 13.02 14.37 3.34
N VAL A 131 12.21 13.95 4.31
CA VAL A 131 10.85 14.47 4.56
C VAL A 131 10.89 15.97 4.84
N HIS A 132 11.81 16.41 5.72
CA HIS A 132 12.08 17.82 5.93
C HIS A 132 12.61 18.47 4.64
N ARG A 133 11.89 19.48 4.14
CA ARG A 133 12.16 20.23 2.89
C ARG A 133 12.12 19.39 1.60
N GLN A 134 11.67 18.13 1.64
CA GLN A 134 11.47 17.27 0.45
C GLN A 134 12.72 17.17 -0.45
N LYS A 135 13.90 17.13 0.18
CA LYS A 135 15.19 17.15 -0.52
C LYS A 135 15.54 15.76 -1.05
N PHE A 136 15.89 15.67 -2.33
CA PHE A 136 16.50 14.47 -2.91
C PHE A 136 17.86 14.16 -2.24
N LEU A 137 18.09 12.88 -1.90
CA LEU A 137 19.36 12.40 -1.37
C LEU A 137 20.15 11.60 -2.41
N PHE A 138 19.58 10.51 -2.91
CA PHE A 138 20.21 9.65 -3.92
C PHE A 138 19.17 8.77 -4.64
N SER A 139 19.60 8.13 -5.74
CA SER A 139 18.83 7.11 -6.45
C SER A 139 19.60 5.79 -6.54
N LEU A 140 18.85 4.69 -6.49
CA LEU A 140 19.33 3.33 -6.68
C LEU A 140 18.89 2.88 -8.08
N ASN A 141 19.84 2.59 -8.95
CA ASN A 141 19.62 2.41 -10.39
C ASN A 141 20.29 1.10 -10.84
N GLN A 142 19.51 0.02 -10.89
CA GLN A 142 19.96 -1.29 -11.38
C GLN A 142 18.80 -2.20 -11.85
N HIS A 143 17.55 -1.86 -11.52
CA HIS A 143 16.39 -2.48 -12.16
C HIS A 143 16.34 -2.09 -13.65
N ILE A 144 16.03 -3.07 -14.50
CA ILE A 144 15.98 -2.88 -15.96
C ILE A 144 14.55 -2.68 -16.46
N ASN A 145 13.55 -2.77 -15.58
CA ASN A 145 12.14 -2.52 -15.86
C ASN A 145 11.47 -1.72 -14.71
N TRP A 146 10.15 -1.54 -14.80
CA TRP A 146 9.34 -0.76 -13.86
C TRP A 146 9.41 -1.30 -12.42
N VAL A 147 9.80 -0.45 -11.46
CA VAL A 147 9.85 -0.83 -10.05
C VAL A 147 8.45 -0.69 -9.44
N ARG A 148 7.92 -1.80 -8.92
CA ARG A 148 6.57 -1.93 -8.37
C ARG A 148 6.49 -1.44 -6.93
N CYS A 149 7.34 -1.96 -6.05
CA CYS A 149 7.38 -1.61 -4.64
C CYS A 149 8.82 -1.39 -4.17
N ALA A 150 9.01 -0.52 -3.18
CA ALA A 150 10.22 -0.40 -2.38
C ALA A 150 9.87 -0.04 -0.93
N LYS A 151 10.59 -0.65 0.03
CA LYS A 151 10.44 -0.45 1.48
C LYS A 151 11.81 -0.31 2.16
N PHE A 152 11.88 0.42 3.27
CA PHE A 152 12.99 0.34 4.23
C PHE A 152 12.86 -0.89 5.14
N SER A 153 13.99 -1.38 5.66
CA SER A 153 14.00 -2.34 6.78
C SER A 153 13.62 -1.67 8.11
N PRO A 154 13.16 -2.44 9.12
CA PRO A 154 12.83 -1.90 10.45
C PRO A 154 13.98 -1.21 11.18
N ASP A 155 15.24 -1.52 10.82
CA ASP A 155 16.46 -0.90 11.37
C ASP A 155 16.97 0.29 10.53
N ASP A 156 16.23 0.70 9.50
CA ASP A 156 16.56 1.79 8.57
C ASP A 156 17.88 1.65 7.80
N ARG A 157 18.52 0.46 7.77
CA ARG A 157 19.80 0.24 7.06
C ARG A 157 19.65 -0.28 5.63
N LEU A 158 18.62 -1.09 5.39
CA LEU A 158 18.40 -1.77 4.11
C LEU A 158 17.18 -1.18 3.40
N ILE A 159 17.16 -1.38 2.08
CA ILE A 159 15.98 -1.18 1.24
C ILE A 159 15.74 -2.49 0.49
N VAL A 160 14.49 -2.93 0.39
CA VAL A 160 14.05 -3.99 -0.54
C VAL A 160 13.21 -3.38 -1.63
N SER A 161 13.30 -3.89 -2.86
CA SER A 161 12.47 -3.45 -3.99
C SER A 161 12.09 -4.60 -4.93
N SER A 162 10.92 -4.52 -5.57
CA SER A 162 10.47 -5.44 -6.60
C SER A 162 10.22 -4.75 -7.93
N SER A 163 10.40 -5.48 -9.04
CA SER A 163 10.33 -4.93 -10.39
C SER A 163 9.78 -5.92 -11.43
N ASP A 164 9.22 -5.37 -12.50
CA ASP A 164 8.78 -6.11 -13.72
C ASP A 164 9.95 -6.76 -14.49
N ASP A 165 11.20 -6.59 -14.03
CA ASP A 165 12.35 -7.36 -14.51
C ASP A 165 12.48 -8.74 -13.83
N LYS A 166 11.48 -9.10 -13.01
CA LYS A 166 11.42 -10.33 -12.21
C LYS A 166 12.53 -10.47 -11.16
N THR A 167 13.16 -9.36 -10.76
CA THR A 167 14.09 -9.37 -9.62
C THR A 167 13.50 -8.67 -8.40
N ILE A 168 13.82 -9.22 -7.23
CA ILE A 168 13.66 -8.53 -5.94
C ILE A 168 15.08 -8.19 -5.48
N LYS A 169 15.37 -6.89 -5.35
CA LYS A 169 16.71 -6.39 -5.01
C LYS A 169 16.77 -5.94 -3.56
N LEU A 170 17.86 -6.30 -2.89
CA LEU A 170 18.21 -5.83 -1.55
C LEU A 170 19.40 -4.87 -1.67
N TRP A 171 19.28 -3.70 -1.05
CA TRP A 171 20.24 -2.60 -1.13
C TRP A 171 20.67 -2.17 0.27
N ASP A 172 21.94 -1.79 0.43
CA ASP A 172 22.39 -1.04 1.61
C ASP A 172 22.23 0.47 1.34
N LYS A 173 21.56 1.16 2.27
CA LYS A 173 21.28 2.61 2.22
C LYS A 173 22.56 3.45 2.30
N ASN A 174 23.64 2.94 2.90
CA ASN A 174 24.87 3.69 3.16
C ASN A 174 25.84 3.65 1.97
N SER A 175 26.23 2.46 1.50
CA SER A 175 26.99 2.29 0.25
C SER A 175 26.19 2.79 -0.96
N ARG A 176 24.87 2.54 -0.95
CA ARG A 176 23.90 2.70 -2.06
C ARG A 176 24.06 1.63 -3.15
N GLU A 177 24.59 0.47 -2.79
CA GLU A 177 24.83 -0.66 -3.69
C GLU A 177 23.78 -1.77 -3.50
N CYS A 178 23.59 -2.59 -4.55
CA CYS A 178 22.73 -3.77 -4.50
C CYS A 178 23.50 -4.94 -3.89
N ILE A 179 23.16 -5.31 -2.65
CA ILE A 179 23.77 -6.44 -1.92
C ILE A 179 23.42 -7.77 -2.59
N HIS A 180 22.14 -7.95 -2.94
CA HIS A 180 21.64 -9.22 -3.46
C HIS A 180 20.46 -9.02 -4.42
N SER A 181 20.26 -9.98 -5.32
CA SER A 181 19.12 -10.03 -6.24
C SER A 181 18.51 -11.42 -6.21
N PHE A 182 17.31 -11.53 -5.63
CA PHE A 182 16.49 -12.73 -5.73
C PHE A 182 15.78 -12.75 -7.09
N TYR A 183 15.70 -13.91 -7.73
CA TYR A 183 15.18 -14.08 -9.08
C TYR A 183 13.86 -14.86 -9.06
N GLU A 184 12.83 -14.27 -9.66
CA GLU A 184 11.52 -14.91 -9.82
C GLU A 184 11.37 -15.44 -11.25
N HIS A 185 11.23 -16.75 -11.41
CA HIS A 185 11.16 -17.33 -12.75
C HIS A 185 9.74 -17.31 -13.34
N ALA A 186 8.73 -17.66 -12.53
CA ALA A 186 7.34 -17.81 -12.97
C ALA A 186 6.56 -16.49 -13.11
N GLY A 187 6.95 -15.43 -12.39
CA GLY A 187 6.24 -14.15 -12.38
C GLY A 187 7.14 -12.95 -12.03
N TYR A 188 6.53 -11.85 -11.60
CA TYR A 188 7.21 -10.75 -10.91
C TYR A 188 6.44 -10.38 -9.63
N ALA A 189 7.05 -9.59 -8.75
CA ALA A 189 6.45 -9.22 -7.46
C ALA A 189 5.81 -7.82 -7.49
N ASN A 190 4.49 -7.77 -7.25
CA ASN A 190 3.74 -6.51 -7.14
C ASN A 190 4.07 -5.75 -5.85
N HIS A 191 4.27 -6.48 -4.75
CA HIS A 191 4.56 -5.91 -3.45
C HIS A 191 5.68 -6.69 -2.77
N VAL A 192 6.48 -5.99 -1.99
CA VAL A 192 7.49 -6.57 -1.08
C VAL A 192 7.40 -5.89 0.27
N ASP A 193 7.70 -6.63 1.32
CA ASP A 193 7.75 -6.12 2.69
C ASP A 193 8.81 -6.84 3.52
N PHE A 194 9.28 -6.19 4.58
CA PHE A 194 10.18 -6.80 5.57
C PHE A 194 9.37 -7.42 6.71
N HIS A 195 9.80 -8.60 7.16
CA HIS A 195 9.34 -9.15 8.43
C HIS A 195 9.76 -8.22 9.59
N PRO A 196 8.96 -8.03 10.65
CA PRO A 196 9.23 -7.02 11.70
C PRO A 196 10.58 -7.17 12.42
N SER A 197 11.16 -8.37 12.48
CA SER A 197 12.52 -8.60 13.03
C SER A 197 13.66 -8.06 12.15
N GLY A 198 13.38 -7.69 10.89
CA GLY A 198 14.40 -7.36 9.89
C GLY A 198 15.22 -8.55 9.38
N THR A 199 14.85 -9.81 9.68
CA THR A 199 15.61 -11.01 9.23
C THR A 199 15.14 -11.58 7.90
N CYS A 200 13.89 -11.35 7.51
CA CYS A 200 13.28 -11.94 6.31
C CYS A 200 12.54 -10.89 5.47
N ILE A 201 12.35 -11.19 4.19
CA ILE A 201 11.45 -10.45 3.29
C ILE A 201 10.39 -11.38 2.73
N ALA A 202 9.20 -10.84 2.45
CA ALA A 202 8.17 -11.53 1.66
C ALA A 202 7.83 -10.76 0.39
N ALA A 203 7.37 -11.47 -0.64
CA ALA A 203 6.88 -10.90 -1.90
C ALA A 203 5.52 -11.47 -2.32
N ALA A 204 4.66 -10.59 -2.82
CA ALA A 204 3.37 -10.91 -3.43
C ALA A 204 3.54 -11.00 -4.95
N CYS A 205 3.37 -12.18 -5.53
CA CYS A 205 3.80 -12.47 -6.90
C CYS A 205 2.64 -12.73 -7.88
N THR A 206 2.92 -12.46 -9.17
CA THR A 206 1.96 -12.66 -10.27
C THR A 206 1.79 -14.11 -10.72
N ASP A 207 2.48 -15.06 -10.11
CA ASP A 207 2.31 -16.51 -10.27
C ASP A 207 1.33 -17.12 -9.25
N ASN A 208 0.49 -16.25 -8.66
CA ASN A 208 -0.46 -16.50 -7.59
C ASN A 208 0.18 -16.98 -6.27
N SER A 209 1.51 -16.86 -6.13
CA SER A 209 2.24 -17.28 -4.94
C SER A 209 2.62 -16.11 -4.03
N VAL A 210 2.95 -16.46 -2.80
CA VAL A 210 3.72 -15.62 -1.87
C VAL A 210 4.96 -16.39 -1.45
N LYS A 211 6.11 -15.72 -1.47
CA LYS A 211 7.41 -16.32 -1.15
C LYS A 211 8.10 -15.51 -0.06
N VAL A 212 8.83 -16.21 0.80
CA VAL A 212 9.57 -15.64 1.92
C VAL A 212 11.04 -16.06 1.83
N TRP A 213 11.96 -15.11 1.97
CA TRP A 213 13.40 -15.36 1.94
C TRP A 213 14.07 -14.85 3.22
N ASP A 214 15.07 -15.59 3.71
CA ASP A 214 16.02 -15.09 4.71
C ASP A 214 17.03 -14.15 4.05
N ILE A 215 17.20 -12.97 4.66
CA ILE A 215 18.13 -11.94 4.20
C ILE A 215 19.59 -12.38 4.38
N ARG A 216 19.91 -13.19 5.40
CA ARG A 216 21.30 -13.52 5.75
C ARG A 216 21.90 -14.66 4.93
N SER A 217 21.12 -15.72 4.68
CA SER A 217 21.54 -16.88 3.88
C SER A 217 21.13 -16.78 2.41
N HIS A 218 20.32 -15.78 2.06
CA HIS A 218 19.71 -15.58 0.74
C HIS A 218 18.84 -16.76 0.23
N LYS A 219 18.41 -17.65 1.13
CA LYS A 219 17.57 -18.80 0.79
C LYS A 219 16.08 -18.46 0.89
N MET A 220 15.29 -19.01 -0.03
CA MET A 220 13.84 -19.07 0.13
C MET A 220 13.52 -20.02 1.29
N LEU A 221 12.78 -19.53 2.28
CA LEU A 221 12.34 -20.30 3.44
C LEU A 221 11.00 -20.99 3.16
N GLN A 222 10.06 -20.26 2.55
CA GLN A 222 8.67 -20.68 2.38
C GLN A 222 8.14 -20.23 1.00
N HIS A 223 7.27 -21.06 0.42
CA HIS A 223 6.58 -20.80 -0.83
C HIS A 223 5.11 -21.23 -0.71
N TYR A 224 4.22 -20.25 -0.80
CA TYR A 224 2.79 -20.39 -0.55
C TYR A 224 2.01 -20.15 -1.85
N GLN A 225 1.62 -21.22 -2.55
CA GLN A 225 0.74 -21.11 -3.73
C GLN A 225 -0.73 -21.15 -3.32
N VAL A 226 -1.16 -20.10 -2.61
CA VAL A 226 -2.43 -20.06 -1.86
C VAL A 226 -3.59 -19.38 -2.58
N HIS A 227 -3.34 -18.63 -3.65
CA HIS A 227 -4.35 -17.87 -4.39
C HIS A 227 -4.63 -18.48 -5.78
N SER A 228 -5.81 -18.19 -6.33
CA SER A 228 -6.17 -18.56 -7.71
C SER A 228 -5.97 -17.40 -8.70
N GLY A 229 -5.70 -16.19 -8.19
CA GLY A 229 -5.34 -15.02 -8.96
C GLY A 229 -4.06 -14.32 -8.45
N VAL A 230 -3.65 -13.29 -9.19
CA VAL A 230 -2.46 -12.48 -8.89
C VAL A 230 -2.53 -11.87 -7.50
N VAL A 231 -1.49 -12.07 -6.69
CA VAL A 231 -1.35 -11.43 -5.38
C VAL A 231 -0.91 -9.98 -5.60
N ASN A 232 -1.73 -9.05 -5.13
CA ASN A 232 -1.56 -7.61 -5.36
C ASN A 232 -0.76 -6.94 -4.25
N SER A 233 -0.96 -7.39 -3.01
CA SER A 233 -0.41 -6.77 -1.80
C SER A 233 -0.26 -7.79 -0.68
N LEU A 234 0.66 -7.52 0.24
CA LEU A 234 0.82 -8.26 1.49
C LEU A 234 1.22 -7.31 2.64
N SER A 235 1.04 -7.76 3.87
CA SER A 235 1.47 -7.05 5.09
C SER A 235 1.73 -8.05 6.21
N PHE A 236 2.88 -7.92 6.90
CA PHE A 236 3.16 -8.72 8.09
C PHE A 236 2.38 -8.21 9.31
N HIS A 237 1.96 -9.14 10.16
CA HIS A 237 1.48 -8.81 11.51
C HIS A 237 2.65 -8.29 12.37
N PRO A 238 2.46 -7.30 13.26
CA PRO A 238 3.57 -6.73 14.04
C PRO A 238 4.36 -7.73 14.90
N ALA A 239 3.71 -8.79 15.39
CA ALA A 239 4.38 -9.89 16.12
C ALA A 239 5.19 -10.84 15.22
N GLY A 240 5.18 -10.66 13.90
CA GLY A 240 5.93 -11.47 12.93
C GLY A 240 5.27 -12.79 12.52
N ASN A 241 4.58 -13.47 13.43
CA ASN A 241 4.07 -14.84 13.21
C ASN A 241 3.06 -15.01 12.06
N PHE A 242 2.42 -13.93 11.58
CA PHE A 242 1.34 -14.00 10.58
C PHE A 242 1.56 -13.02 9.42
N LEU A 243 1.06 -13.40 8.23
CA LEU A 243 1.11 -12.60 7.01
C LEU A 243 -0.29 -12.55 6.38
N ILE A 244 -0.79 -11.36 6.07
CA ILE A 244 -2.03 -11.18 5.29
C ILE A 244 -1.71 -10.86 3.84
N THR A 245 -2.49 -11.44 2.93
CA THR A 245 -2.32 -11.34 1.47
C THR A 245 -3.64 -10.89 0.82
N ALA A 246 -3.55 -10.07 -0.23
CA ALA A 246 -4.69 -9.62 -1.03
C ALA A 246 -4.53 -10.07 -2.49
N SER A 247 -5.61 -10.58 -3.09
CA SER A 247 -5.56 -11.18 -4.41
C SER A 247 -6.65 -10.68 -5.36
N SER A 248 -6.33 -10.81 -6.64
CA SER A 248 -7.25 -10.60 -7.75
C SER A 248 -8.36 -11.65 -7.85
N ASP A 249 -8.30 -12.72 -7.05
CA ASP A 249 -9.41 -13.70 -6.88
C ASP A 249 -10.52 -13.21 -5.93
N SER A 250 -10.48 -11.94 -5.49
CA SER A 250 -11.44 -11.30 -4.56
C SER A 250 -11.38 -11.83 -3.12
N THR A 251 -10.42 -12.70 -2.78
CA THR A 251 -10.18 -13.15 -1.40
C THR A 251 -8.98 -12.45 -0.77
N MET A 252 -8.98 -12.43 0.56
CA MET A 252 -7.78 -12.21 1.35
C MET A 252 -7.43 -13.49 2.10
N LYS A 253 -6.14 -13.76 2.31
CA LYS A 253 -5.71 -14.94 3.05
C LYS A 253 -4.76 -14.56 4.17
N ILE A 254 -4.86 -15.29 5.29
CA ILE A 254 -3.96 -15.14 6.44
C ILE A 254 -3.15 -16.42 6.59
N LEU A 255 -1.84 -16.28 6.57
CA LEU A 255 -0.85 -17.35 6.62
C LEU A 255 -0.16 -17.35 7.97
N ASP A 256 0.04 -18.56 8.51
CA ASP A 256 0.93 -18.83 9.62
C ASP A 256 2.36 -18.99 9.09
N LEU A 257 3.27 -18.16 9.58
CA LEU A 257 4.70 -18.21 9.22
C LEU A 257 5.51 -19.13 10.13
N VAL A 258 4.96 -19.54 11.27
CA VAL A 258 5.58 -20.49 12.21
C VAL A 258 5.26 -21.91 11.79
N GLU A 259 3.98 -22.22 11.54
CA GLU A 259 3.53 -23.53 11.07
C GLU A 259 3.61 -23.71 9.54
N GLY A 260 3.76 -22.63 8.77
CA GLY A 260 3.86 -22.70 7.31
C GLY A 260 2.54 -23.00 6.59
N LYS A 261 1.38 -22.73 7.23
CA LYS A 261 0.04 -23.11 6.74
C LYS A 261 -0.88 -21.91 6.44
N LEU A 262 -1.91 -22.15 5.64
CA LEU A 262 -3.04 -21.23 5.48
C LEU A 262 -3.97 -21.36 6.71
N LEU A 263 -4.27 -20.25 7.39
CA LEU A 263 -5.21 -20.20 8.51
C LEU A 263 -6.62 -19.85 8.04
N TYR A 264 -6.76 -18.72 7.35
CA TYR A 264 -8.07 -18.16 6.99
C TYR A 264 -8.11 -17.75 5.51
N THR A 265 -9.26 -17.99 4.87
CA THR A 265 -9.64 -17.33 3.61
C THR A 265 -10.85 -16.45 3.87
N LEU A 266 -10.64 -15.14 3.78
CA LEU A 266 -11.63 -14.11 4.08
C LEU A 266 -12.29 -13.66 2.78
N HIS A 267 -13.61 -13.48 2.84
CA HIS A 267 -14.47 -13.09 1.72
C HIS A 267 -15.28 -11.86 2.13
N GLY A 268 -15.53 -10.94 1.19
CA GLY A 268 -16.37 -9.76 1.45
C GLY A 268 -16.39 -8.78 0.29
N HIS A 269 -15.21 -8.46 -0.26
CA HIS A 269 -15.09 -7.62 -1.45
C HIS A 269 -15.77 -8.28 -2.67
N GLN A 270 -16.43 -7.46 -3.48
CA GLN A 270 -17.16 -7.91 -4.67
C GLN A 270 -16.30 -7.88 -5.95
N GLY A 271 -14.99 -8.03 -5.79
CA GLY A 271 -13.99 -7.98 -6.86
C GLY A 271 -12.56 -8.00 -6.30
N PRO A 272 -11.54 -7.96 -7.18
CA PRO A 272 -10.12 -7.93 -6.83
C PRO A 272 -9.77 -7.09 -5.59
N VAL A 273 -9.16 -7.73 -4.59
CA VAL A 273 -8.60 -7.02 -3.43
C VAL A 273 -7.21 -6.52 -3.83
N THR A 274 -7.04 -5.20 -3.82
CA THR A 274 -5.86 -4.52 -4.35
C THR A 274 -4.79 -4.30 -3.27
N CYS A 275 -5.23 -4.08 -2.03
CA CYS A 275 -4.35 -3.71 -0.93
C CYS A 275 -4.82 -4.27 0.41
N VAL A 276 -3.87 -4.62 1.26
CA VAL A 276 -4.07 -4.96 2.68
C VAL A 276 -2.99 -4.31 3.54
N ALA A 277 -3.36 -3.98 4.77
CA ALA A 277 -2.42 -3.56 5.81
C ALA A 277 -2.89 -4.07 7.18
N PHE A 278 -1.97 -4.63 7.97
CA PHE A 278 -2.18 -4.75 9.41
C PHE A 278 -2.06 -3.40 10.11
N SER A 279 -2.77 -3.27 11.23
CA SER A 279 -2.55 -2.22 12.21
C SER A 279 -1.20 -2.35 12.88
N ARG A 280 -0.67 -1.24 13.42
CA ARG A 280 0.61 -1.25 14.16
C ARG A 280 0.52 -1.96 15.52
N THR A 281 -0.69 -2.21 16.01
CA THR A 281 -0.97 -2.99 17.24
C THR A 281 -1.35 -4.45 16.96
N GLY A 282 -1.53 -4.86 15.70
CA GLY A 282 -1.95 -6.21 15.31
C GLY A 282 -3.45 -6.49 15.46
N GLU A 283 -4.11 -5.84 16.42
CA GLU A 283 -5.54 -5.96 16.78
C GLU A 283 -6.52 -5.82 15.60
N TYR A 284 -6.14 -5.12 14.54
CA TYR A 284 -6.95 -4.91 13.34
C TYR A 284 -6.14 -5.11 12.06
N PHE A 285 -6.84 -5.37 10.95
CA PHE A 285 -6.32 -5.21 9.60
C PHE A 285 -7.37 -4.53 8.71
N SER A 286 -6.91 -4.01 7.58
CA SER A 286 -7.75 -3.31 6.61
C SER A 286 -7.47 -3.80 5.20
N SER A 287 -8.48 -3.70 4.35
CA SER A 287 -8.41 -4.08 2.94
C SER A 287 -9.12 -3.06 2.07
N GLY A 288 -8.62 -2.89 0.85
CA GLY A 288 -9.25 -2.11 -0.20
C GLY A 288 -9.42 -2.94 -1.47
N GLY A 289 -10.54 -2.76 -2.17
CA GLY A 289 -10.89 -3.51 -3.37
C GLY A 289 -11.23 -2.64 -4.58
N SER A 290 -11.46 -3.31 -5.70
CA SER A 290 -12.03 -2.72 -6.92
C SER A 290 -13.55 -2.42 -6.82
N ASP A 291 -14.17 -2.70 -5.68
CA ASP A 291 -15.59 -2.44 -5.39
C ASP A 291 -15.83 -1.07 -4.71
N GLU A 292 -14.81 -0.21 -4.73
CA GLU A 292 -14.76 1.12 -4.08
C GLU A 292 -14.81 1.07 -2.54
N GLN A 293 -14.76 -0.12 -1.94
CA GLN A 293 -14.91 -0.33 -0.50
C GLN A 293 -13.55 -0.41 0.21
N VAL A 294 -13.54 0.08 1.45
CA VAL A 294 -12.46 -0.09 2.42
C VAL A 294 -13.04 -0.86 3.60
N MET A 295 -12.61 -2.10 3.81
CA MET A 295 -13.08 -2.93 4.91
C MET A 295 -12.06 -2.92 6.06
N VAL A 296 -12.55 -2.93 7.30
CA VAL A 296 -11.74 -2.99 8.51
C VAL A 296 -12.22 -4.15 9.36
N TRP A 297 -11.28 -5.02 9.67
CA TRP A 297 -11.48 -6.28 10.34
C TRP A 297 -10.78 -6.23 11.68
N LYS A 298 -11.43 -6.73 12.72
CA LYS A 298 -10.77 -7.07 13.97
C LYS A 298 -10.03 -8.39 13.79
N SER A 299 -8.76 -8.41 14.16
CA SER A 299 -7.93 -9.60 14.19
C SER A 299 -8.14 -10.35 15.51
N ASN A 300 -7.74 -11.62 15.52
CA ASN A 300 -7.68 -12.47 16.70
C ASN A 300 -6.25 -12.90 17.04
N PHE A 301 -5.29 -12.17 16.47
CA PHE A 301 -3.86 -12.34 16.68
C PHE A 301 -3.40 -11.30 17.69
N ASP A 302 -3.75 -11.50 18.96
CA ASP A 302 -3.28 -10.62 20.02
C ASP A 302 -1.74 -10.53 20.00
N CYS A 303 -1.21 -9.32 20.16
CA CYS A 303 0.22 -9.12 20.46
C CYS A 303 0.50 -9.56 21.91
N ALA A 304 0.50 -10.88 22.13
CA ALA A 304 0.71 -11.49 23.43
C ALA A 304 2.09 -11.12 24.01
N GLU A 305 2.05 -10.32 25.08
CA GLU A 305 3.11 -9.96 26.03
C GLU A 305 4.53 -9.72 25.47
N GLY A 306 4.90 -8.43 25.31
CA GLY A 306 6.33 -8.10 25.23
C GLY A 306 6.73 -6.71 24.74
N ILE A 307 6.25 -5.60 25.33
CA ILE A 307 6.94 -4.29 25.16
C ILE A 307 6.69 -3.21 26.26
N ASP A 308 5.94 -3.47 27.34
CA ASP A 308 5.43 -2.38 28.22
C ASP A 308 5.85 -2.40 29.73
N ASP A 309 6.73 -3.31 30.18
CA ASP A 309 7.11 -3.42 31.62
C ASP A 309 8.53 -2.95 31.99
N PHE A 310 9.18 -2.15 31.14
CA PHE A 310 10.55 -1.65 31.39
C PHE A 310 10.69 -0.11 31.50
N ARG A 311 9.57 0.63 31.66
CA ARG A 311 9.59 2.10 31.78
C ARG A 311 8.76 2.73 32.90
N LEU A 312 8.07 1.95 33.75
CA LEU A 312 7.21 2.48 34.83
C LEU A 312 7.58 2.06 36.25
N GLN A 313 8.79 1.54 36.49
CA GLN A 313 9.35 1.37 37.83
C GLN A 313 10.69 2.12 38.01
N HIS A 314 10.61 3.44 38.25
CA HIS A 314 11.48 4.17 39.19
C HIS A 314 11.16 5.68 39.21
N LYS A 315 10.37 6.13 40.20
CA LYS A 315 10.34 7.54 40.63
C LYS A 315 9.84 7.66 42.08
N ALA A 316 10.35 8.67 42.79
CA ALA A 316 10.33 8.85 44.26
C ALA A 316 11.19 7.78 45.01
N ALA A 317 12.33 8.08 45.64
CA ALA A 317 12.72 9.10 46.64
C ALA A 317 12.37 8.67 48.09
N PRO A 318 13.27 8.86 49.08
CA PRO A 318 13.61 10.21 49.58
C PRO A 318 15.11 10.48 49.80
N SER A 319 15.43 11.65 50.36
CA SER A 319 16.78 12.19 50.62
C SER A 319 17.20 12.13 52.11
N LEU A 320 18.51 12.05 52.38
CA LEU A 320 19.13 12.31 53.69
C LEU A 320 20.47 13.07 53.53
N GLN A 321 21.02 13.59 54.64
CA GLN A 321 21.98 14.71 54.65
C GLN A 321 23.45 14.33 54.96
N ALA A 322 24.33 15.16 54.39
CA ALA A 322 25.75 15.49 54.66
C ALA A 322 26.50 14.98 55.92
N VAL A 323 27.84 14.83 55.80
CA VAL A 323 28.88 15.58 56.58
C VAL A 323 30.33 15.22 56.12
N GLY A 324 31.19 16.24 55.95
CA GLY A 324 32.67 16.26 56.18
C GLY A 324 33.63 15.35 55.34
N SER A 325 34.92 15.69 55.12
CA SER A 325 35.66 16.95 55.37
C SER A 325 37.09 16.92 54.77
N SER A 326 37.63 18.09 54.37
CA SER A 326 39.08 18.38 54.12
C SER A 326 39.76 17.67 52.91
N THR A 327 40.82 18.19 52.26
CA THR A 327 41.71 19.36 52.51
C THR A 327 42.01 20.20 51.25
N ALA A 328 42.00 21.53 51.45
CA ALA A 328 43.03 22.53 51.07
C ALA A 328 43.38 22.92 49.61
N GLN A 329 43.92 24.14 49.50
CA GLN A 329 44.20 25.00 48.32
C GLN A 329 45.39 25.94 48.72
N PRO A 330 45.81 27.05 48.05
CA PRO A 330 45.51 27.60 46.70
C PRO A 330 46.77 28.00 45.84
N PRO A 331 47.09 29.27 45.46
CA PRO A 331 46.98 29.75 44.06
C PRO A 331 48.24 30.46 43.45
N LEU A 332 48.17 30.94 42.19
CA LEU A 332 48.36 32.37 41.77
C LEU A 332 48.46 32.60 40.23
N THR A 333 48.42 33.87 39.81
CA THR A 333 48.53 34.46 38.44
C THR A 333 49.82 35.34 38.35
N PRO A 334 50.10 36.32 37.43
CA PRO A 334 49.41 36.81 36.20
C PRO A 334 50.29 37.24 34.96
N SER A 335 49.62 37.58 33.84
CA SER A 335 49.85 38.71 32.88
C SER A 335 51.12 38.96 31.99
N GLU A 336 50.87 39.70 30.89
CA GLU A 336 51.79 40.49 30.01
C GLU A 336 52.56 39.75 28.87
N HIS A 337 52.99 40.34 27.72
CA HIS A 337 53.05 41.76 27.26
C HIS A 337 53.18 41.91 25.70
N ARG A 338 52.64 42.99 25.08
CA ARG A 338 53.00 43.69 23.78
C ARG A 338 53.10 42.90 22.43
N SER A 339 52.92 43.44 21.20
CA SER A 339 52.55 44.75 20.56
C SER A 339 51.81 44.43 19.20
N GLN A 340 51.66 45.19 18.08
CA GLN A 340 51.89 46.57 17.53
C GLN A 340 50.96 46.71 16.27
N ALA A 341 50.22 47.80 16.00
CA ALA A 341 50.53 48.99 15.14
C ALA A 341 51.15 48.72 13.74
N CYS A 342 50.73 49.31 12.59
CA CYS A 342 49.65 50.29 12.26
C CYS A 342 49.29 50.26 10.74
N ASP A 343 48.16 50.87 10.34
CA ASP A 343 47.83 51.25 8.94
C ASP A 343 48.65 52.49 8.47
N PRO A 344 48.61 52.88 7.17
CA PRO A 344 47.58 53.86 6.75
C PRO A 344 47.00 53.68 5.32
N SER A 345 45.93 54.45 5.07
CA SER A 345 45.19 54.61 3.81
C SER A 345 45.83 55.59 2.81
N GLU A 346 45.38 55.58 1.53
CA GLU A 346 45.14 56.85 0.80
C GLU A 346 44.11 56.74 -0.36
N HIS A 347 43.73 57.89 -0.93
CA HIS A 347 42.67 58.10 -1.94
C HIS A 347 43.25 58.34 -3.36
N ALA A 348 42.43 58.18 -4.43
CA ALA A 348 41.97 59.29 -5.29
C ALA A 348 41.52 58.94 -6.74
N ASN A 349 40.54 59.73 -7.18
CA ASN A 349 39.97 60.04 -8.51
C ASN A 349 40.78 59.81 -9.83
N GLY A 350 40.00 59.66 -10.93
CA GLY A 350 40.40 59.90 -12.33
C GLY A 350 39.79 58.86 -13.28
N GLN A 351 38.62 59.06 -13.90
CA GLN A 351 38.21 59.94 -15.02
C GLN A 351 38.61 59.46 -16.44
N ASP A 352 37.81 59.94 -17.40
CA ASP A 352 37.89 59.77 -18.86
C ASP A 352 37.57 58.41 -19.53
N SER A 353 37.20 58.39 -20.81
CA SER A 353 35.97 58.94 -21.45
C SER A 353 35.90 58.53 -22.95
N HIS A 354 34.67 58.52 -23.52
CA HIS A 354 34.38 58.30 -24.96
C HIS A 354 34.75 56.88 -25.49
N THR A 355 34.17 56.36 -26.59
CA THR A 355 33.52 56.95 -27.77
C THR A 355 32.18 56.28 -28.15
N LYS A 356 31.55 56.70 -29.28
CA LYS A 356 30.18 56.33 -29.70
C LYS A 356 30.17 55.48 -30.97
N SER A 357 29.28 54.48 -31.00
CA SER A 357 28.45 54.09 -32.16
C SER A 357 27.24 53.28 -31.64
N GLY A 358 26.05 53.26 -32.23
CA GLY A 358 25.63 53.71 -33.56
C GLY A 358 25.53 52.50 -34.49
N SER A 359 24.37 51.95 -34.83
CA SER A 359 23.14 52.64 -35.25
C SER A 359 21.85 51.82 -34.98
N ARG A 360 20.69 52.33 -35.40
CA ARG A 360 19.35 51.76 -35.19
C ARG A 360 18.46 51.98 -36.41
N SER A 361 17.98 50.90 -37.03
CA SER A 361 16.92 50.90 -38.05
C SER A 361 16.30 49.48 -38.09
N GLN A 362 14.99 49.22 -38.17
CA GLN A 362 13.91 49.78 -39.00
C GLN A 362 14.15 49.57 -40.50
N SER A 363 13.18 49.10 -41.30
CA SER A 363 11.84 48.54 -41.01
C SER A 363 11.24 47.89 -42.26
N ARG A 364 9.97 47.44 -42.15
CA ARG A 364 8.91 47.42 -43.19
C ARG A 364 8.48 46.04 -43.70
N ALA A 365 7.20 45.93 -44.03
CA ALA A 365 6.51 44.72 -44.45
C ALA A 365 5.60 44.94 -45.67
N THR A 366 5.36 43.85 -46.40
CA THR A 366 4.33 43.62 -47.44
C THR A 366 4.05 42.11 -47.39
N ARG A 367 2.91 41.55 -46.97
CA ARG A 367 1.46 41.81 -47.17
C ARG A 367 0.92 41.27 -48.51
N SER A 368 -0.15 40.47 -48.40
CA SER A 368 -1.04 39.96 -49.48
C SER A 368 -0.50 38.74 -50.26
N GLN A 369 -1.31 37.82 -50.80
CA GLN A 369 -2.79 37.78 -50.94
C GLN A 369 -3.48 36.49 -50.44
N THR A 370 -4.79 36.61 -50.32
CA THR A 370 -5.84 35.64 -49.94
C THR A 370 -6.27 34.67 -51.04
N PHE A 371 -6.55 33.42 -50.67
CA PHE A 371 -7.67 32.54 -51.06
C PHE A 371 -7.69 31.41 -49.99
N GLY A 372 -8.77 30.71 -49.61
CA GLY A 372 -10.15 30.64 -50.08
C GLY A 372 -10.63 29.20 -49.80
N PRO A 373 -11.62 28.94 -48.91
CA PRO A 373 -11.94 27.57 -48.51
C PRO A 373 -12.73 26.83 -49.60
N LEU A 374 -12.51 25.51 -49.72
CA LEU A 374 -13.27 24.66 -50.64
C LEU A 374 -13.86 23.44 -49.93
N SER A 375 -15.08 23.13 -50.33
CA SER A 375 -15.93 22.06 -49.79
C SER A 375 -16.30 21.05 -50.88
N SER A 376 -16.17 19.77 -50.60
CA SER A 376 -16.95 18.70 -51.24
C SER A 376 -17.02 17.49 -50.28
N SER A 377 -18.11 16.73 -50.05
CA SER A 377 -19.45 16.57 -50.65
C SER A 377 -19.67 15.24 -51.40
N SER A 378 -19.92 14.17 -50.63
CA SER A 378 -20.77 13.02 -50.99
C SER A 378 -21.22 12.38 -49.66
N SER A 379 -22.51 12.20 -49.34
CA SER A 379 -23.56 11.40 -49.99
C SER A 379 -23.17 9.92 -50.11
N SER A 380 -23.83 9.01 -49.39
CA SER A 380 -25.20 8.62 -49.72
C SER A 380 -26.19 8.55 -48.55
N THR A 381 -27.48 8.58 -48.90
CA THR A 381 -28.64 8.47 -48.02
C THR A 381 -29.15 7.03 -47.93
N HIS A 382 -29.84 6.69 -46.84
CA HIS A 382 -31.20 6.12 -46.97
C HIS A 382 -32.14 6.73 -45.95
N GLN A 383 -33.42 6.86 -46.33
CA GLN A 383 -34.47 7.53 -45.55
C GLN A 383 -35.42 6.51 -44.91
N THR A 384 -35.92 6.83 -43.72
CA THR A 384 -37.36 6.71 -43.43
C THR A 384 -37.79 7.70 -42.34
N GLN A 385 -38.68 8.60 -42.72
CA GLN A 385 -39.55 9.44 -41.87
C GLN A 385 -40.90 8.69 -41.71
N THR A 386 -41.85 8.93 -40.79
CA THR A 386 -42.17 9.92 -39.71
C THR A 386 -43.42 9.36 -38.95
N PRO A 387 -44.18 10.10 -38.12
CA PRO A 387 -43.84 10.81 -36.87
C PRO A 387 -44.78 10.44 -35.68
N GLY A 388 -44.51 10.97 -34.48
CA GLY A 388 -45.46 10.96 -33.35
C GLY A 388 -45.00 11.85 -32.18
N LEU A 389 -45.89 12.66 -31.60
CA LEU A 389 -45.62 13.64 -30.53
C LEU A 389 -46.55 13.39 -29.31
N PRO A 390 -46.27 13.97 -28.12
CA PRO A 390 -46.44 13.25 -26.84
C PRO A 390 -47.53 13.86 -25.92
N PRO A 391 -47.29 14.16 -24.63
CA PRO A 391 -47.50 13.22 -23.52
C PRO A 391 -48.62 13.64 -22.55
N HIS A 392 -49.09 12.70 -21.72
CA HIS A 392 -49.86 13.02 -20.51
C HIS A 392 -49.39 12.22 -19.30
N SER A 393 -49.42 12.88 -18.13
CA SER A 393 -49.18 12.30 -16.82
C SER A 393 -50.48 11.77 -16.19
N PRO A 394 -50.42 10.70 -15.37
CA PRO A 394 -51.54 10.29 -14.53
C PRO A 394 -51.58 11.11 -13.23
N GLN A 395 -52.76 11.65 -12.88
CA GLN A 395 -53.03 12.16 -11.54
C GLN A 395 -53.41 11.00 -10.58
N VAL A 396 -53.21 11.25 -9.28
CA VAL A 396 -53.71 10.37 -8.22
C VAL A 396 -55.21 10.56 -8.03
N GLN A 397 -55.98 9.46 -8.09
CA GLN A 397 -57.24 9.32 -7.36
C GLN A 397 -57.46 7.85 -6.98
N ALA A 398 -58.33 7.60 -5.99
CA ALA A 398 -58.43 6.34 -5.26
C ALA A 398 -59.87 5.78 -5.25
N GLN A 399 -60.09 4.70 -4.47
CA GLN A 399 -61.34 3.91 -4.32
C GLN A 399 -61.50 2.81 -5.40
N SER A 400 -62.00 1.59 -5.10
CA SER A 400 -62.28 0.98 -3.78
C SER A 400 -62.40 -0.55 -3.86
N GLN A 401 -61.92 -1.22 -2.79
CA GLN A 401 -62.37 -2.51 -2.22
C GLN A 401 -63.08 -3.56 -3.12
N ALA A 402 -62.41 -4.70 -3.29
CA ALA A 402 -63.01 -6.03 -3.12
C ALA A 402 -61.93 -7.00 -2.61
N SER A 403 -62.30 -8.00 -1.82
CA SER A 403 -61.35 -8.94 -1.19
C SER A 403 -61.27 -10.28 -1.93
N ASP A 404 -60.06 -10.72 -2.26
CA ASP A 404 -59.75 -12.13 -2.50
C ASP A 404 -58.40 -12.49 -1.86
N GLY A 405 -58.23 -13.74 -1.45
CA GLY A 405 -57.12 -14.25 -0.62
C GLY A 405 -55.80 -14.48 -1.36
N GLY A 406 -55.55 -13.73 -2.45
CA GLY A 406 -54.38 -13.92 -3.31
C GLY A 406 -53.07 -13.49 -2.63
N VAL A 407 -52.10 -14.40 -2.57
CA VAL A 407 -50.71 -14.06 -2.25
C VAL A 407 -50.20 -13.01 -3.25
N PRO A 408 -49.53 -11.91 -2.82
CA PRO A 408 -49.05 -10.90 -3.75
C PRO A 408 -48.13 -11.51 -4.81
N PRO A 409 -48.30 -11.21 -6.12
CA PRO A 409 -47.54 -11.86 -7.18
C PRO A 409 -46.02 -11.64 -7.07
N GLY A 410 -45.58 -10.51 -6.50
CA GLY A 410 -44.16 -10.31 -6.17
C GLY A 410 -43.60 -11.26 -5.10
N LEU A 411 -44.44 -11.75 -4.19
CA LEU A 411 -44.06 -12.74 -3.18
C LEU A 411 -44.02 -14.16 -3.75
N ALA A 412 -44.96 -14.51 -4.65
CA ALA A 412 -44.91 -15.77 -5.39
C ALA A 412 -43.61 -15.88 -6.21
N ASN A 413 -43.28 -14.85 -6.99
CA ASN A 413 -42.06 -14.82 -7.80
C ASN A 413 -40.77 -14.87 -6.95
N THR A 414 -40.76 -14.33 -5.73
CA THR A 414 -39.59 -14.45 -4.83
C THR A 414 -39.51 -15.83 -4.19
N LEU A 415 -40.63 -16.47 -3.85
CA LEU A 415 -40.65 -17.85 -3.36
C LEU A 415 -40.17 -18.85 -4.44
N GLU A 416 -40.62 -18.72 -5.68
CA GLU A 416 -40.11 -19.53 -6.81
C GLU A 416 -38.60 -19.33 -7.00
N HIS A 417 -38.10 -18.10 -6.89
CA HIS A 417 -36.67 -17.83 -7.00
C HIS A 417 -35.86 -18.43 -5.84
N ILE A 418 -36.38 -18.40 -4.61
CA ILE A 418 -35.76 -19.04 -3.44
C ILE A 418 -35.73 -20.56 -3.60
N ILE A 419 -36.81 -21.18 -4.10
CA ILE A 419 -36.87 -22.62 -4.39
C ILE A 419 -35.81 -22.99 -5.45
N GLY A 420 -35.72 -22.22 -6.54
CA GLY A 420 -34.68 -22.43 -7.56
C GLY A 420 -33.24 -22.29 -7.03
N GLN A 421 -33.00 -21.37 -6.08
CA GLN A 421 -31.70 -21.27 -5.40
C GLN A 421 -31.41 -22.48 -4.49
N LEU A 422 -32.42 -23.03 -3.81
CA LEU A 422 -32.30 -24.24 -2.98
C LEU A 422 -32.03 -25.49 -3.82
N ASP A 423 -32.65 -25.63 -5.00
CA ASP A 423 -32.36 -26.73 -5.93
C ASP A 423 -30.91 -26.66 -6.44
N ILE A 424 -30.44 -25.46 -6.82
CA ILE A 424 -29.05 -25.25 -7.26
C ILE A 424 -28.05 -25.56 -6.13
N LEU A 425 -28.34 -25.14 -4.89
CA LEU A 425 -27.54 -25.49 -3.72
C LEU A 425 -27.52 -27.01 -3.49
N THR A 426 -28.66 -27.68 -3.61
CA THR A 426 -28.78 -29.14 -3.41
C THR A 426 -27.99 -29.92 -4.47
N GLN A 427 -28.07 -29.52 -5.74
CA GLN A 427 -27.23 -30.08 -6.80
C GLN A 427 -25.73 -29.82 -6.55
N THR A 428 -25.38 -28.62 -6.07
CA THR A 428 -23.98 -28.27 -5.77
C THR A 428 -23.41 -29.12 -4.62
N VAL A 429 -24.19 -29.36 -3.56
CA VAL A 429 -23.81 -30.26 -2.46
C VAL A 429 -23.62 -31.69 -2.97
N SER A 430 -24.56 -32.23 -3.75
CA SER A 430 -24.45 -33.58 -4.31
C SER A 430 -23.21 -33.78 -5.20
N ILE A 431 -22.84 -32.77 -6.00
CA ILE A 431 -21.60 -32.78 -6.81
C ILE A 431 -20.35 -32.71 -5.93
N LEU A 432 -20.40 -32.01 -4.78
CA LEU A 432 -19.29 -31.96 -3.82
C LEU A 432 -19.13 -33.28 -3.07
N GLU A 433 -20.22 -33.91 -2.63
CA GLU A 433 -20.22 -35.25 -2.02
C GLU A 433 -19.62 -36.29 -2.97
N GLN A 434 -20.10 -36.33 -4.23
CA GLN A 434 -19.57 -37.26 -5.24
C GLN A 434 -18.07 -37.06 -5.51
N ARG A 435 -17.59 -35.81 -5.46
CA ARG A 435 -16.16 -35.49 -5.58
C ARG A 435 -15.36 -35.90 -4.34
N LEU A 436 -15.93 -35.74 -3.14
CA LEU A 436 -15.29 -36.11 -1.89
C LEU A 436 -15.06 -37.63 -1.83
N THR A 437 -16.10 -38.44 -2.07
CA THR A 437 -15.98 -39.90 -2.12
C THR A 437 -14.93 -40.35 -3.15
N LEU A 438 -14.92 -39.74 -4.35
CA LEU A 438 -13.92 -40.05 -5.38
C LEU A 438 -12.48 -39.66 -4.99
N THR A 439 -12.29 -38.70 -4.08
CA THR A 439 -10.98 -38.42 -3.47
C THR A 439 -10.62 -39.36 -2.32
N GLU A 440 -11.60 -39.82 -1.53
CA GLU A 440 -11.41 -40.82 -0.47
C GLU A 440 -11.01 -42.18 -1.05
N ASP A 441 -11.69 -42.65 -2.10
CA ASP A 441 -11.36 -43.88 -2.83
C ASP A 441 -9.92 -43.85 -3.36
N LYS A 442 -9.50 -42.73 -3.97
CA LYS A 442 -8.13 -42.55 -4.48
C LYS A 442 -7.08 -42.46 -3.37
N LEU A 443 -7.43 -41.89 -2.22
CA LEU A 443 -6.52 -41.87 -1.07
C LEU A 443 -6.33 -43.29 -0.51
N LYS A 444 -7.40 -44.09 -0.47
CA LYS A 444 -7.36 -45.50 -0.08
C LYS A 444 -6.54 -46.35 -1.07
N GLU A 445 -6.74 -46.19 -2.37
CA GLU A 445 -5.92 -46.81 -3.41
C GLU A 445 -4.43 -46.46 -3.25
N CYS A 446 -4.11 -45.20 -2.95
CA CYS A 446 -2.74 -44.75 -2.71
C CYS A 446 -2.11 -45.39 -1.45
N LEU A 447 -2.87 -45.53 -0.37
CA LEU A 447 -2.44 -46.21 0.86
C LEU A 447 -2.22 -47.71 0.66
N GLU A 448 -3.10 -48.39 -0.08
CA GLU A 448 -2.96 -49.81 -0.42
C GLU A 448 -1.71 -50.05 -1.28
N ASN A 449 -1.46 -49.20 -2.29
CA ASN A 449 -0.23 -49.23 -3.09
C ASN A 449 1.04 -48.97 -2.23
N GLN A 450 1.01 -48.03 -1.30
CA GLN A 450 2.16 -47.79 -0.40
C GLN A 450 2.46 -49.01 0.48
N MET A 451 1.43 -49.68 0.99
CA MET A 451 1.61 -50.89 1.81
C MET A 451 2.19 -52.05 0.99
N GLU A 452 1.71 -52.25 -0.24
CA GLU A 452 2.24 -53.28 -1.14
C GLU A 452 3.71 -53.02 -1.54
N ILE A 453 4.06 -51.77 -1.84
CA ILE A 453 5.46 -51.36 -2.09
C ILE A 453 6.34 -51.63 -0.86
N GLY A 454 5.88 -51.29 0.35
CA GLY A 454 6.59 -51.58 1.60
C GLY A 454 6.84 -53.07 1.79
N LEU A 455 5.82 -53.91 1.60
CA LEU A 455 5.91 -55.37 1.66
C LEU A 455 6.78 -55.97 0.54
N HIS A 456 6.98 -55.27 -0.57
CA HIS A 456 7.91 -55.66 -1.64
C HIS A 456 9.36 -55.24 -1.38
N LEU A 457 9.58 -54.13 -0.66
CA LEU A 457 10.92 -53.73 -0.22
C LEU A 457 11.42 -54.65 0.90
N GLN A 458 10.60 -54.91 1.93
CA GLN A 458 10.99 -55.76 3.05
C GLN A 458 11.36 -57.19 2.60
N ARG A 459 10.55 -57.82 1.73
CA ARG A 459 10.86 -59.13 1.11
C ARG A 459 12.10 -59.13 0.20
N ARG A 460 12.71 -57.97 -0.06
CA ARG A 460 13.96 -57.80 -0.83
C ARG A 460 15.16 -57.45 0.07
N GLU A 461 14.94 -57.16 1.34
CA GLU A 461 15.99 -57.06 2.37
C GLU A 461 16.17 -58.39 3.12
N GLU A 462 15.16 -59.27 3.08
CA GLU A 462 15.16 -60.62 3.67
C GLU A 462 15.67 -61.73 2.72
N ALA A 463 16.14 -61.40 1.50
CA ALA A 463 16.50 -62.34 0.42
C ALA A 463 17.77 -61.96 -0.35
#